data_AF-J9CJM7-F1
#
_entry.id   AF-J9CJM7-F1
#
_cell.length_a   1.000
_cell.length_b   1.000
_cell.length_c   1.000
_cell.angle_alpha   90.00
_cell.angle_beta   90.00
_cell.angle_gamma   90.00
#
_symmetry.space_group_name_H-M   'P 1'
#
loop_
_entity.id
_entity.type
_entity.pdbx_description
1 polymer ?
#
loop_
_entity_poly.entity_id
_entity_poly.type
_entity_poly.pdbx_seq_one_letter_code
_entity_poly.pdbx_strand_id
1 'polypeptide(L)'
;MDVLGKKVHSIWTSRGVVNHKTGQKISQGLYGNCKAEDGSKGYRQFMNVLDSLVTWEHNLLGYTKYGLTPDNRTTAYVNFTYYMFQGYHGVSFIVDQEPRVLNCKNLIYDDDDVIWGLSHEWGHLHQMHPYFCWAGMSEVTNNMNSYYNVMRMGHTKSDKIDAWPIARKHFV
;
A
#
# COMPACT_ATOMS: atom_id res chain seq x y z
N MET A 1 -12.25 -12.24 5.33
CA MET A 1 -12.28 -12.82 3.97
C MET A 1 -10.99 -12.43 3.33
N ASP A 2 -10.34 -13.37 2.67
CA ASP A 2 -9.04 -13.17 2.08
C ASP A 2 -9.06 -13.44 0.58
N VAL A 3 -8.14 -12.77 -0.11
CA VAL A 3 -7.85 -12.94 -1.53
C VAL A 3 -6.34 -13.05 -1.69
N LEU A 4 -5.93 -14.02 -2.50
CA LEU A 4 -4.54 -14.42 -2.63
C LEU A 4 -4.01 -14.08 -4.03
N GLY A 5 -2.89 -13.37 -4.06
CA GLY A 5 -2.13 -13.04 -5.26
C GLY A 5 -0.85 -13.86 -5.36
N LYS A 6 0.02 -13.46 -6.28
CA LYS A 6 1.36 -14.03 -6.44
C LYS A 6 2.36 -13.47 -5.44
N LYS A 7 2.20 -12.21 -5.02
CA LYS A 7 3.10 -11.49 -4.11
C LYS A 7 2.42 -11.05 -2.82
N VAL A 8 1.11 -10.86 -2.84
CA VAL A 8 0.35 -10.38 -1.68
C VAL A 8 -0.72 -11.37 -1.22
N HIS A 9 -0.88 -11.52 0.09
CA HIS A 9 -2.06 -12.13 0.72
C HIS A 9 -2.88 -11.03 1.40
N SER A 10 -4.08 -10.78 0.89
CA SER A 10 -4.88 -9.64 1.33
C SER A 10 -6.07 -10.08 2.19
N ILE A 11 -6.22 -9.52 3.40
CA ILE A 11 -7.13 -10.02 4.45
C ILE A 11 -7.98 -8.88 5.01
N TRP A 12 -9.27 -8.89 4.70
CA TRP A 12 -10.19 -7.81 5.06
C TRP A 12 -11.46 -8.33 5.72
N THR A 13 -12.27 -7.43 6.29
CA THR A 13 -13.59 -7.81 6.79
C THR A 13 -14.44 -8.34 5.63
N SER A 14 -15.28 -9.36 5.89
CA SER A 14 -16.04 -10.00 4.80
C SER A 14 -17.19 -9.11 4.31
N ARG A 15 -18.00 -8.58 5.25
CA ARG A 15 -19.19 -7.75 4.99
C ARG A 15 -19.14 -6.40 5.72
N GLY A 16 -17.95 -6.00 6.18
CA GLY A 16 -17.76 -4.73 6.85
C GLY A 16 -18.15 -4.75 8.32
N VAL A 17 -18.16 -3.55 8.90
CA VAL A 17 -18.47 -3.33 10.32
C VAL A 17 -19.42 -2.14 10.42
N VAL A 18 -20.32 -2.23 11.39
CA VAL A 18 -21.23 -1.13 11.76
C VAL A 18 -20.81 -0.58 13.11
N ASN A 19 -20.96 0.72 13.30
CA ASN A 19 -20.86 1.33 14.61
C ASN A 19 -22.10 0.92 15.42
N HIS A 20 -21.91 0.12 16.46
CA HIS A 20 -23.01 -0.39 17.29
C HIS A 20 -23.77 0.69 18.06
N LYS A 21 -23.18 1.87 18.28
CA LYS A 21 -23.84 2.98 18.98
C LYS A 21 -24.70 3.81 18.04
N THR A 22 -24.26 4.04 16.80
CA THR A 22 -24.95 4.93 15.85
C THR A 22 -25.70 4.17 14.76
N GLY A 23 -25.48 2.87 14.61
CA GLY A 23 -25.97 2.07 13.49
C GLY A 23 -25.29 2.39 12.15
N GLN A 24 -24.35 3.35 12.12
CA GLN A 24 -23.68 3.78 10.91
C GLN A 24 -22.76 2.69 10.37
N LYS A 25 -22.82 2.44 9.06
CA LYS A 25 -21.92 1.52 8.38
C LYS A 25 -20.54 2.16 8.24
N ILE A 26 -19.54 1.60 8.91
CA ILE A 26 -18.15 2.06 8.85
C ILE A 26 -17.49 1.54 7.56
N SER A 27 -17.74 0.26 7.27
CA SER A 27 -17.23 -0.41 6.09
C SER A 27 -18.26 -1.40 5.56
N GLN A 28 -18.18 -1.75 4.27
CA GLN A 28 -18.92 -2.86 3.67
C GLN A 28 -18.03 -4.09 3.42
N GLY A 29 -16.78 -4.03 3.87
CA GLY A 29 -15.76 -5.07 3.75
C GLY A 29 -15.39 -5.36 2.32
N LEU A 30 -14.64 -6.44 2.12
CA LEU A 30 -14.22 -6.91 0.82
C LEU A 30 -15.42 -7.10 -0.12
N TYR A 31 -16.53 -7.65 0.38
CA TYR A 31 -17.70 -7.90 -0.46
C TYR A 31 -18.33 -6.62 -1.03
N GLY A 32 -18.45 -5.56 -0.23
CA GLY A 32 -19.15 -4.34 -0.64
C GLY A 32 -18.21 -3.28 -1.24
N ASN A 33 -17.03 -3.09 -0.66
CA ASN A 33 -16.10 -2.03 -1.04
C ASN A 33 -15.18 -2.43 -2.19
N CYS A 34 -14.89 -3.73 -2.38
CA CYS A 34 -13.98 -4.16 -3.44
C CYS A 34 -14.64 -4.12 -4.81
N LYS A 35 -14.46 -2.97 -5.47
CA LYS A 35 -15.05 -2.64 -6.76
C LYS A 35 -13.98 -2.42 -7.80
N ALA A 36 -14.18 -3.01 -8.98
CA ALA A 36 -13.37 -2.70 -10.15
C ALA A 36 -13.70 -1.28 -10.66
N GLU A 37 -12.91 -0.78 -11.59
CA GLU A 37 -13.10 0.54 -12.21
C GLU A 37 -14.48 0.71 -12.86
N ASP A 38 -15.05 -0.38 -13.38
CA ASP A 38 -16.39 -0.44 -14.00
C ASP A 38 -17.53 -0.62 -12.97
N GLY A 39 -17.22 -0.68 -11.68
CA GLY A 39 -18.19 -0.91 -10.59
C GLY A 39 -18.56 -2.38 -10.33
N SER A 40 -18.04 -3.32 -11.11
CA SER A 40 -18.17 -4.76 -10.88
C SER A 40 -17.33 -5.23 -9.70
N LYS A 41 -17.26 -6.54 -9.44
CA LYS A 41 -16.47 -7.09 -8.32
C LYS A 41 -14.97 -6.94 -8.61
N GLY A 42 -14.27 -6.24 -7.72
CA GLY A 42 -12.89 -5.79 -7.95
C GLY A 42 -11.78 -6.78 -7.62
N TYR A 43 -12.06 -7.95 -7.05
CA TYR A 43 -11.03 -8.78 -6.39
C TYR A 43 -9.79 -9.06 -7.24
N ARG A 44 -9.97 -9.38 -8.53
CA ARG A 44 -8.85 -9.65 -9.45
C ARG A 44 -8.04 -8.40 -9.76
N GLN A 45 -8.72 -7.30 -10.07
CA GLN A 45 -8.06 -6.02 -10.35
C GLN A 45 -7.31 -5.52 -9.11
N PHE A 46 -7.96 -5.56 -7.95
CA PHE A 46 -7.36 -5.21 -6.68
C PHE A 46 -6.07 -6.00 -6.41
N MET A 47 -6.12 -7.33 -6.53
CA MET A 47 -4.91 -8.15 -6.33
C MET A 47 -3.84 -7.89 -7.39
N ASN A 48 -4.20 -7.62 -8.64
CA ASN A 48 -3.23 -7.25 -9.67
C ASN A 48 -2.51 -5.94 -9.34
N VAL A 49 -3.21 -4.95 -8.77
CA VAL A 49 -2.59 -3.71 -8.30
C VAL A 49 -1.63 -4.02 -7.16
N LEU A 50 -2.08 -4.70 -6.09
CA LEU A 50 -1.22 -5.00 -4.94
C LEU A 50 0.02 -5.83 -5.33
N ASP A 51 -0.14 -6.85 -6.17
CA ASP A 51 0.98 -7.65 -6.66
C ASP A 51 1.96 -6.82 -7.52
N SER A 52 1.44 -5.85 -8.28
CA SER A 52 2.28 -4.96 -9.09
C SER A 52 3.14 -4.05 -8.23
N LEU A 53 2.56 -3.45 -7.18
CA LEU A 53 3.29 -2.60 -6.23
C LEU A 53 4.48 -3.35 -5.62
N VAL A 54 4.25 -4.53 -5.04
CA VAL A 54 5.32 -5.34 -4.43
C VAL A 54 6.33 -5.82 -5.48
N THR A 55 5.88 -6.16 -6.69
CA THR A 55 6.78 -6.54 -7.79
C THR A 55 7.69 -5.38 -8.19
N TRP A 56 7.18 -4.15 -8.19
CA TRP A 56 7.96 -2.95 -8.50
C TRP A 56 8.97 -2.62 -7.41
N GLU A 57 8.64 -2.80 -6.13
CA GLU A 57 9.59 -2.68 -5.03
C GLU A 57 10.74 -3.71 -5.16
N HIS A 58 10.42 -4.98 -5.45
CA HIS A 58 11.43 -6.00 -5.73
C HIS A 58 12.32 -5.65 -6.93
N ASN A 59 11.75 -5.02 -7.97
CA ASN A 59 12.53 -4.56 -9.12
C ASN A 59 13.46 -3.40 -8.75
N LEU A 60 13.00 -2.44 -7.95
CA LEU A 60 13.80 -1.31 -7.47
C LEU A 60 15.01 -1.80 -6.66
N LEU A 61 14.80 -2.80 -5.81
CA LEU A 61 15.87 -3.45 -5.04
C LEU A 61 16.78 -4.37 -5.87
N GLY A 62 16.42 -4.65 -7.12
CA GLY A 62 17.17 -5.54 -8.01
C GLY A 62 16.94 -7.03 -7.77
N TYR A 63 16.00 -7.43 -6.91
CA TYR A 63 15.75 -8.84 -6.59
C TYR A 63 15.38 -9.65 -7.82
N THR A 64 14.58 -9.10 -8.72
CA THR A 64 14.22 -9.82 -9.96
C THR A 64 15.41 -9.98 -10.90
N LYS A 65 16.25 -8.94 -11.05
CA LYS A 65 17.44 -8.97 -11.90
C LYS A 65 18.44 -10.05 -11.45
N TYR A 66 18.60 -10.22 -10.14
CA TYR A 66 19.58 -11.15 -9.57
C TYR A 66 18.97 -12.51 -9.17
N GLY A 67 17.70 -12.78 -9.50
CA GLY A 67 17.05 -14.05 -9.15
C GLY A 67 16.87 -14.26 -7.64
N LEU A 68 16.75 -13.17 -6.88
CA LEU A 68 16.61 -13.14 -5.42
C LEU A 68 15.17 -12.81 -4.97
N THR A 69 14.20 -12.90 -5.88
CA THR A 69 12.81 -12.60 -5.53
C THR A 69 12.29 -13.64 -4.53
N PRO A 70 11.76 -13.23 -3.37
CA PRO A 70 11.22 -14.17 -2.40
C PRO A 70 10.01 -14.96 -2.93
N ASP A 71 9.90 -16.22 -2.49
CA ASP A 71 8.75 -17.10 -2.74
C ASP A 71 7.60 -16.83 -1.75
N ASN A 72 7.90 -16.21 -0.61
CA ASN A 72 6.90 -15.81 0.37
C ASN A 72 6.07 -14.61 -0.15
N ARG A 73 4.96 -14.35 0.55
CA ARG A 73 4.05 -13.24 0.27
C ARG A 73 4.03 -12.31 1.46
N THR A 74 3.95 -11.02 1.18
CA THR A 74 3.63 -10.01 2.19
C THR A 74 2.11 -9.90 2.35
N THR A 75 1.63 -9.40 3.48
CA THR A 75 0.20 -9.20 3.71
C THR A 75 -0.24 -7.75 3.50
N ALA A 76 -1.51 -7.57 3.15
CA ALA A 76 -2.24 -6.32 3.28
C ALA A 76 -3.53 -6.61 4.04
N TYR A 77 -3.70 -6.09 5.25
CA TYR A 77 -4.76 -6.54 6.13
C TYR A 77 -5.45 -5.45 6.94
N VAL A 78 -6.66 -5.76 7.41
CA VAL A 78 -7.43 -4.87 8.28
C VAL A 78 -7.00 -4.97 9.75
N ASN A 79 -6.99 -3.84 10.45
CA ASN A 79 -6.92 -3.77 11.91
C ASN A 79 -8.03 -2.90 12.51
N PHE A 80 -8.07 -2.86 13.85
CA PHE A 80 -9.11 -2.19 14.63
C PHE A 80 -8.55 -1.23 15.68
N THR A 81 -7.28 -0.82 15.56
CA THR A 81 -6.57 -0.09 16.60
C THR A 81 -5.91 1.19 16.11
N TYR A 82 -5.10 1.12 15.05
CA TYR A 82 -4.27 2.24 14.59
C TYR A 82 -4.41 2.45 13.09
N TYR A 83 -4.30 3.72 12.66
CA TYR A 83 -4.61 4.15 11.29
C TYR A 83 -3.97 3.27 10.22
N MET A 84 -2.64 3.26 10.16
CA MET A 84 -1.86 2.46 9.23
C MET A 84 -0.51 2.17 9.88
N PHE A 85 0.01 0.96 9.69
CA PHE A 85 1.34 0.58 10.15
C PHE A 85 1.84 -0.68 9.46
N GLN A 86 3.17 -0.82 9.42
CA GLN A 86 3.87 -2.05 9.11
C GLN A 86 3.83 -3.01 10.30
N GLY A 87 3.16 -4.14 10.14
CA GLY A 87 3.24 -5.28 11.06
C GLY A 87 4.22 -6.33 10.55
N TYR A 88 4.57 -7.30 11.40
CA TYR A 88 5.55 -8.35 11.07
C TYR A 88 5.28 -9.06 9.72
N HIS A 89 4.01 -9.18 9.32
CA HIS A 89 3.62 -9.90 8.12
C HIS A 89 3.41 -9.02 6.88
N GLY A 90 3.32 -7.69 7.02
CA GLY A 90 2.87 -6.83 5.94
C GLY A 90 2.34 -5.47 6.39
N VAL A 91 1.51 -4.87 5.55
CA VAL A 91 0.86 -3.57 5.80
C VAL A 91 -0.53 -3.76 6.39
N SER A 92 -0.90 -2.88 7.31
CA SER A 92 -2.17 -2.89 8.00
C SER A 92 -2.91 -1.56 7.87
N PHE A 93 -4.23 -1.59 7.68
CA PHE A 93 -5.11 -0.41 7.67
C PHE A 93 -6.26 -0.56 8.65
N ILE A 94 -6.62 0.51 9.35
CA ILE A 94 -7.79 0.52 10.22
C ILE A 94 -9.09 0.31 9.39
N VAL A 95 -10.07 -0.36 9.97
CA VAL A 95 -11.32 -0.78 9.31
C VAL A 95 -12.09 0.34 8.59
N ASP A 96 -11.99 1.59 9.06
CA ASP A 96 -12.68 2.72 8.41
C ASP A 96 -12.03 3.18 7.10
N GLN A 97 -10.82 2.70 6.81
CA GLN A 97 -10.13 2.92 5.53
C GLN A 97 -10.47 1.85 4.48
N GLU A 98 -11.17 0.78 4.83
CA GLU A 98 -11.57 -0.24 3.86
C GLU A 98 -12.34 0.31 2.64
N PRO A 99 -13.25 1.30 2.76
CA PRO A 99 -13.91 1.91 1.60
C PRO A 99 -12.94 2.65 0.67
N ARG A 100 -11.85 3.20 1.22
CA ARG A 100 -10.82 3.93 0.50
C ARG A 100 -9.86 2.98 -0.21
N VAL A 101 -9.31 2.00 0.52
CA VAL A 101 -8.27 1.08 0.03
C VAL A 101 -8.80 0.02 -0.93
N LEU A 102 -10.02 -0.49 -0.71
CA LEU A 102 -10.54 -1.62 -1.49
C LEU A 102 -11.16 -1.20 -2.84
N ASN A 103 -11.37 0.09 -3.06
CA ASN A 103 -11.95 0.60 -4.30
C ASN A 103 -10.86 0.78 -5.36
N CYS A 104 -10.90 -0.02 -6.44
CA CYS A 104 -9.85 0.01 -7.46
C CYS A 104 -9.79 1.34 -8.20
N LYS A 105 -10.92 2.01 -8.42
CA LYS A 105 -10.93 3.33 -9.07
C LYS A 105 -10.17 4.35 -8.23
N ASN A 106 -10.44 4.37 -6.93
CA ASN A 106 -9.71 5.24 -6.01
C ASN A 106 -8.22 4.91 -6.01
N LEU A 107 -7.89 3.63 -5.83
CA LEU A 107 -6.52 3.14 -5.73
C LEU A 107 -5.68 3.42 -6.99
N ILE A 108 -6.29 3.37 -8.18
CA ILE A 108 -5.57 3.50 -9.45
C ILE A 108 -5.51 4.95 -9.93
N TYR A 109 -6.56 5.75 -9.71
CA TYR A 109 -6.70 7.06 -10.34
C TYR A 109 -6.82 8.23 -9.39
N ASP A 110 -7.60 8.08 -8.32
CA ASP A 110 -8.12 9.24 -7.59
C ASP A 110 -7.33 9.53 -6.30
N ASP A 111 -6.50 8.60 -5.80
CA ASP A 111 -5.89 8.68 -4.47
C ASP A 111 -4.45 8.12 -4.44
N ASP A 112 -3.49 8.95 -4.82
CA ASP A 112 -2.06 8.60 -4.80
C ASP A 112 -1.54 8.33 -3.38
N ASP A 113 -2.17 8.91 -2.35
CA ASP A 113 -1.79 8.74 -0.95
C ASP A 113 -2.08 7.31 -0.43
N VAL A 114 -3.06 6.60 -0.99
CA VAL A 114 -3.25 5.17 -0.67
C VAL A 114 -2.10 4.33 -1.23
N ILE A 115 -1.65 4.61 -2.45
CA ILE A 115 -0.49 3.95 -3.05
C ILE A 115 0.77 4.27 -2.25
N TRP A 116 0.94 5.53 -1.87
CA TRP A 116 2.03 5.97 -1.01
C TRP A 116 2.02 5.21 0.32
N GLY A 117 0.87 5.15 1.01
CA GLY A 117 0.73 4.49 2.29
C GLY A 117 1.02 3.00 2.24
N LEU A 118 0.43 2.27 1.28
CA LEU A 118 0.74 0.84 1.07
C LEU A 118 2.25 0.61 0.87
N SER A 119 2.86 1.41 0.00
CA SER A 119 4.26 1.27 -0.37
C SER A 119 5.23 1.78 0.70
N HIS A 120 4.81 2.71 1.55
CA HIS A 120 5.59 3.23 2.67
C HIS A 120 5.80 2.13 3.72
N GLU A 121 4.72 1.43 4.05
CA GLU A 121 4.72 0.37 5.05
C GLU A 121 5.37 -0.91 4.53
N TRP A 122 5.12 -1.31 3.28
CA TRP A 122 5.91 -2.38 2.65
C TRP A 122 7.36 -1.98 2.45
N GLY A 123 7.61 -0.70 2.17
CA GLY A 123 8.95 -0.14 2.07
C GLY A 123 9.77 -0.35 3.34
N HIS A 124 9.16 -0.30 4.53
CA HIS A 124 9.84 -0.66 5.78
C HIS A 124 10.31 -2.12 5.81
N LEU A 125 9.52 -3.07 5.29
CA LEU A 125 9.94 -4.48 5.17
C LEU A 125 11.08 -4.65 4.17
N HIS A 126 11.13 -3.79 3.16
CA HIS A 126 12.11 -3.79 2.09
C HIS A 126 13.32 -2.88 2.35
N GLN A 127 13.42 -2.25 3.53
CA GLN A 127 14.58 -1.46 3.92
C GLN A 127 15.80 -2.34 4.17
N MET A 128 16.87 -2.07 3.42
CA MET A 128 18.11 -2.85 3.47
C MET A 128 18.98 -2.41 4.65
N HIS A 129 18.77 -2.98 5.83
CA HIS A 129 19.58 -2.71 7.01
C HIS A 129 20.95 -3.42 6.92
N PRO A 130 22.07 -2.80 7.35
CA PRO A 130 22.22 -1.39 7.74
C PRO A 130 22.53 -0.45 6.55
N TYR A 131 22.79 -0.99 5.37
CA TYR A 131 23.47 -0.28 4.27
C TYR A 131 22.63 0.81 3.60
N PHE A 132 21.31 0.63 3.54
CA PHE A 132 20.34 1.60 3.03
C PHE A 132 19.24 1.89 4.07
N CYS A 133 19.56 1.70 5.34
CA CYS A 133 18.75 2.13 6.49
C CYS A 133 19.65 2.19 7.73
N TRP A 134 20.29 3.34 7.94
CA TRP A 134 21.05 3.66 9.15
C TRP A 134 20.24 4.58 10.07
N ALA A 135 20.80 4.92 11.24
CA ALA A 135 20.15 5.79 12.21
C ALA A 135 19.70 7.12 11.58
N GLY A 136 18.41 7.44 11.72
CA GLY A 136 17.77 8.62 11.12
C GLY A 136 17.14 8.39 9.74
N MET A 137 17.29 7.21 9.13
CA MET A 137 16.77 6.92 7.80
C MET A 137 15.53 6.03 7.76
N SER A 138 15.04 5.57 8.92
CA SER A 138 13.93 4.63 9.02
C SER A 138 12.65 5.13 8.34
N GLU A 139 12.37 6.43 8.37
CA GLU A 139 11.21 7.07 7.71
C GLU A 139 11.56 7.75 6.38
N VAL A 140 12.74 7.47 5.84
CA VAL A 140 13.26 8.14 4.64
C VAL A 140 13.52 7.14 3.52
N THR A 141 14.30 6.08 3.75
CA THR A 141 14.70 5.19 2.65
C THR A 141 13.60 4.26 2.18
N ASN A 142 12.62 3.93 3.04
CA ASN A 142 11.40 3.23 2.64
C ASN A 142 10.61 4.02 1.59
N ASN A 143 10.59 5.36 1.69
CA ASN A 143 9.86 6.22 0.75
C ASN A 143 10.43 6.20 -0.68
N MET A 144 11.61 5.61 -0.91
CA MET A 144 12.08 5.31 -2.27
C MET A 144 11.14 4.33 -2.99
N ASN A 145 10.60 3.34 -2.27
CA ASN A 145 9.60 2.41 -2.78
C ASN A 145 8.28 3.15 -3.04
N SER A 146 7.82 3.98 -2.10
CA SER A 146 6.60 4.77 -2.25
C SER A 146 6.63 5.68 -3.46
N TYR A 147 7.71 6.46 -3.60
CA TYR A 147 7.89 7.35 -4.73
C TYR A 147 7.95 6.57 -6.05
N TYR A 148 8.70 5.46 -6.10
CA TYR A 148 8.79 4.63 -7.29
C TYR A 148 7.41 4.09 -7.72
N ASN A 149 6.62 3.59 -6.78
CA ASN A 149 5.29 3.05 -7.06
C ASN A 149 4.30 4.13 -7.50
N VAL A 150 4.24 5.29 -6.83
CA VAL A 150 3.38 6.41 -7.23
C VAL A 150 3.69 6.85 -8.67
N MET A 151 4.97 6.98 -9.02
CA MET A 151 5.39 7.31 -10.38
C MET A 151 5.08 6.19 -11.39
N ARG A 152 5.21 4.91 -11.01
CA ARG A 152 4.90 3.75 -11.87
C ARG A 152 3.40 3.58 -12.13
N MET A 153 2.56 3.99 -11.18
CA MET A 153 1.11 4.09 -11.36
C MET A 153 0.72 5.24 -12.31
N GLY A 154 1.63 6.18 -12.59
CA GLY A 154 1.41 7.29 -13.52
C GLY A 154 0.93 8.58 -12.85
N HIS A 155 0.97 8.69 -11.52
CA HIS A 155 0.68 9.93 -10.84
C HIS A 155 1.85 10.92 -11.02
N THR A 156 1.59 12.04 -11.68
CA THR A 156 2.60 13.07 -11.95
C THR A 156 2.47 14.31 -11.06
N LYS A 157 1.48 14.34 -10.17
CA LYS A 157 1.21 15.43 -9.24
C LYS A 157 0.90 14.80 -7.88
N SER A 158 1.77 15.04 -6.92
CA SER A 158 1.62 14.60 -5.53
C SER A 158 2.36 15.61 -4.66
N ASP A 159 1.81 15.98 -3.52
CA ASP A 159 2.48 16.85 -2.56
C ASP A 159 3.84 16.27 -2.11
N LYS A 160 3.98 14.94 -2.20
CA LYS A 160 5.24 14.21 -1.93
C LYS A 160 6.30 14.39 -3.02
N ILE A 161 5.91 14.74 -4.25
CA ILE A 161 6.82 15.03 -5.38
C ILE A 161 7.35 16.46 -5.28
N ASP A 162 6.56 17.38 -4.72
CA ASP A 162 6.85 18.82 -4.71
C ASP A 162 7.80 19.27 -3.58
N ALA A 163 8.38 18.34 -2.80
CA ALA A 163 9.27 18.66 -1.68
C ALA A 163 10.69 19.13 -2.10
N TRP A 164 11.09 18.90 -3.36
CA TRP A 164 12.44 19.20 -3.85
C TRP A 164 12.87 20.68 -3.69
N PRO A 165 12.07 21.69 -4.06
CA PRO A 165 12.47 23.09 -3.93
C PRO A 165 12.79 23.51 -2.48
N ILE A 166 12.09 22.93 -1.50
CA ILE A 166 12.35 23.18 -0.08
C ILE A 166 13.66 22.52 0.33
N ALA A 167 13.83 21.23 0.02
CA ALA A 167 15.06 20.49 0.34
C ALA A 167 16.31 21.15 -0.29
N ARG A 168 16.20 21.60 -1.55
CA ARG A 168 17.29 22.24 -2.28
C ARG A 168 17.86 23.46 -1.54
N LYS A 169 17.03 24.27 -0.86
CA LYS A 169 17.47 25.46 -0.10
C LYS A 169 18.39 25.12 1.09
N HIS A 170 18.45 23.86 1.51
CA HIS A 170 19.38 23.43 2.56
C HIS A 170 20.73 22.96 2.00
N PHE A 171 20.82 22.75 0.69
CA PHE A 171 22.04 22.29 0.00
C PHE A 171 22.78 23.41 -0.76
N VAL A 172 22.05 24.44 -1.20
CA VAL A 172 22.59 25.63 -1.90
C VAL A 172 22.20 26.91 -1.17
#